data_AF-A0A355H856-F1
#
_entry.id   AF-A0A355H856-F1
#
_cell.length_a   1.000
_cell.length_b   1.000
_cell.length_c   1.000
_cell.angle_alpha   90.00
_cell.angle_beta   90.00
_cell.angle_gamma   90.00
#
_symmetry.space_group_name_H-M   'P 1'
#
loop_
_entity.id
_entity.type
_entity.pdbx_description
1 polymer ?
#
loop_
_entity_poly.entity_id
_entity_poly.type
_entity_poly.pdbx_seq_one_letter_code
_entity_poly.pdbx_strand_id
1 'polypeptide(L)' 'MTKKKQQIQFEEAFKRLETIVAQLESGEESLENSLELFEEGIQLAETCRTKLDKAEQAISKLIKKSDGSISLEESDENT' A
#
# COMPACT_ATOMS: atom_id res chain seq x y z
N MET A 1 -18.32 7.77 -7.89
CA MET A 1 -17.25 7.43 -8.85
C MET A 1 -15.83 7.43 -8.25
N THR A 2 -15.62 7.95 -7.04
CA THR A 2 -14.30 8.10 -6.42
C THR A 2 -13.65 6.81 -5.91
N LYS A 3 -14.43 5.84 -5.39
CA LYS A 3 -13.91 4.55 -4.91
C LYS A 3 -13.27 3.70 -6.02
N LYS A 4 -13.89 3.66 -7.20
CA LYS A 4 -13.38 2.89 -8.36
C LYS A 4 -12.03 3.43 -8.84
N LYS A 5 -11.87 4.77 -8.88
CA LYS A 5 -10.58 5.40 -9.22
C LYS A 5 -9.50 5.05 -8.20
N GLN A 6 -9.80 5.12 -6.90
CA GLN A 6 -8.85 4.77 -5.84
C GLN A 6 -8.40 3.30 -5.91
N GLN A 7 -9.33 2.40 -6.23
CA GLN A 7 -9.06 0.97 -6.43
C GLN A 7 -8.15 0.73 -7.64
N ILE A 8 -8.46 1.34 -8.79
CA ILE A 8 -7.61 1.27 -9.99
C ILE A 8 -6.18 1.74 -9.66
N GLN A 9 -6.04 2.86 -8.95
CA GLN A 9 -4.73 3.35 -8.53
C GLN A 9 -3.99 2.41 -7.55
N PHE A 10 -4.68 1.55 -6.81
CA PHE A 10 -4.03 0.57 -5.93
C PHE A 10 -3.55 -0.62 -6.76
N GLU A 11 -4.43 -1.19 -7.57
CA GLU A 11 -4.12 -2.34 -8.43
C GLU A 11 -2.96 -2.02 -9.40
N GLU A 12 -2.94 -0.81 -9.96
CA GLU A 12 -1.83 -0.34 -10.81
C GLU A 12 -0.51 -0.23 -10.04
N ALA A 13 -0.52 0.38 -8.85
CA ALA A 13 0.67 0.53 -8.02
C ALA A 13 1.22 -0.82 -7.56
N PHE A 14 0.33 -1.74 -7.17
CA PHE A 14 0.70 -3.09 -6.74
C PHE A 14 1.30 -3.89 -7.90
N LYS A 15 0.68 -3.83 -9.09
CA LYS A 15 1.21 -4.50 -10.28
C LYS A 15 2.58 -3.97 -10.70
N ARG A 16 2.81 -2.66 -10.59
CA ARG A 16 4.13 -2.07 -10.86
C ARG A 16 5.15 -2.57 -9.84
N LEU A 17 4.80 -2.64 -8.57
CA LEU A 17 5.67 -3.19 -7.52
C LEU A 17 6.06 -4.64 -7.80
N GLU A 18 5.11 -5.50 -8.18
CA GLU A 18 5.38 -6.90 -8.57
C GLU A 18 6.35 -6.97 -9.75
N THR A 19 6.19 -6.08 -10.73
CA THR A 19 7.08 -6.00 -11.90
C THR A 19 8.50 -5.63 -11.49
N ILE A 20 8.65 -4.63 -10.62
CA ILE A 20 9.94 -4.18 -10.09
C ILE A 20 10.64 -5.32 -9.34
N VAL A 21 9.91 -6.02 -8.47
CA VAL A 21 10.46 -7.18 -7.74
C VAL A 21 10.99 -8.22 -8.72
N ALA A 22 10.21 -8.57 -9.74
CA ALA A 22 10.64 -9.55 -10.75
C ALA A 22 11.89 -9.07 -11.53
N GLN A 23 12.01 -7.78 -11.85
CA GLN A 23 13.18 -7.21 -12.51
C GLN A 23 14.42 -7.23 -11.61
N LEU A 24 14.27 -6.93 -10.32
CA LEU A 24 15.37 -6.99 -9.36
C LEU A 24 15.82 -8.43 -9.10
N GLU A 25 14.89 -9.39 -9.03
CA GLU A 25 15.17 -10.81 -8.84
C GLU A 25 15.83 -11.47 -10.05
N SER A 26 15.58 -10.97 -11.27
CA SER A 26 16.24 -11.50 -12.47
C SER A 26 17.75 -11.22 -12.47
N GLY A 27 18.18 -10.13 -11.83
CA GLY A 27 19.59 -9.72 -11.79
C GLY A 27 20.14 -9.26 -13.15
N GLU A 28 19.28 -9.00 -14.13
CA GLU A 28 19.67 -8.55 -15.48
C GLU A 28 19.87 -7.03 -15.57
N GLU A 29 19.43 -6.29 -14.57
CA GLU A 29 19.51 -4.84 -14.52
C GLU A 29 20.91 -4.36 -14.12
N SER A 30 21.30 -3.18 -14.63
CA SER A 30 22.53 -2.52 -14.18
C SER A 30 22.41 -2.12 -12.70
N LEU A 31 23.54 -1.86 -12.03
CA LEU A 31 23.53 -1.38 -10.65
C LEU A 31 22.72 -0.08 -10.50
N GLU A 32 22.88 0.85 -11.44
CA GLU A 32 22.21 2.15 -11.40
C GLU A 32 20.70 1.99 -11.61
N ASN A 33 20.29 1.19 -12.60
CA ASN A 33 18.88 0.85 -12.79
C ASN A 33 18.29 0.12 -11.57
N SER A 34 19.06 -0.77 -10.95
CA SER A 34 18.61 -1.52 -9.77
C SER A 34 18.35 -0.60 -8.59
N LEU A 35 19.14 0.47 -8.43
CA LEU A 35 18.92 1.48 -7.40
C LEU A 35 17.66 2.30 -7.67
N GLU A 36 17.44 2.72 -8.92
CA GLU A 36 16.22 3.43 -9.32
C GLU A 36 14.97 2.57 -9.11
N LEU A 37 15.00 1.31 -9.55
CA LEU A 37 13.93 0.34 -9.36
C LEU A 37 13.65 0.08 -7.88
N PHE A 38 14.70 -0.02 -7.06
CA PHE A 38 14.55 -0.20 -5.62
C PHE A 38 13.87 1.01 -4.96
N GLU A 39 14.29 2.23 -5.29
CA GLU A 39 13.67 3.45 -4.77
C GLU A 39 12.18 3.54 -5.15
N GLU A 40 11.85 3.29 -6.43
CA GLU A 40 10.47 3.25 -6.90
C GLU A 40 9.67 2.16 -6.15
N GLY A 41 10.26 0.98 -5.95
CA GLY A 41 9.66 -0.12 -5.21
C GLY A 41 9.28 0.25 -3.79
N ILE A 42 10.16 0.95 -3.05
CA ILE A 42 9.87 1.43 -1.69
C ILE A 42 8.69 2.40 -1.68
N GLN A 43 8.66 3.37 -2.60
CA GLN A 43 7.58 4.36 -2.68
C GLN A 43 6.22 3.70 -3.01
N LEU A 44 6.22 2.70 -3.89
CA LEU A 44 5.02 1.94 -4.24
C LEU A 44 4.55 1.07 -3.08
N ALA A 45 5.46 0.45 -2.34
CA ALA A 45 5.13 -0.35 -1.16
C ALA A 45 4.47 0.51 -0.07
N GLU A 46 5.02 1.69 0.24
CA GLU A 46 4.40 2.64 1.18
C GLU A 46 3.02 3.11 0.70
N THR A 47 2.88 3.38 -0.59
CA THR A 47 1.60 3.77 -1.20
C THR A 47 0.55 2.68 -1.04
N CYS A 48 0.93 1.42 -1.28
CA CYS A 48 0.04 0.27 -1.11
C CYS A 48 -0.36 0.10 0.35
N ARG A 49 0.60 0.10 1.27
CA ARG A 49 0.37 0.00 2.71
C ARG A 49 -0.61 1.08 3.20
N THR A 50 -0.34 2.34 2.87
CA THR A 50 -1.19 3.47 3.27
C THR A 50 -2.64 3.32 2.79
N LYS A 51 -2.84 2.74 1.60
CA LYS A 51 -4.20 2.49 1.07
C LYS A 51 -4.89 1.35 1.80
N LEU A 52 -4.17 0.28 2.12
CA LEU A 52 -4.69 -0.83 2.90
C LEU A 52 -5.07 -0.37 4.31
N ASP A 53 -4.21 0.38 4.99
CA ASP A 53 -4.48 0.94 6.32
C ASP A 53 -5.75 1.81 6.31
N LYS A 54 -5.92 2.65 5.29
CA LYS A 54 -7.14 3.47 5.12
C LYS A 54 -8.38 2.62 4.89
N ALA A 55 -8.27 1.53 4.12
CA ALA A 55 -9.38 0.62 3.88
C ALA A 55 -9.78 -0.12 5.16
N GLU A 56 -8.80 -0.62 5.92
CA GLU A 56 -9.01 -1.26 7.22
C GLU A 56 -9.67 -0.30 8.21
N GLN A 57 -9.16 0.92 8.37
CA GLN A 57 -9.78 1.93 9.23
C GLN A 57 -11.22 2.25 8.82
N ALA A 58 -11.51 2.29 7.52
CA ALA A 58 -12.87 2.51 7.04
C ALA A 58 -13.80 1.34 7.40
N ILE A 59 -13.33 0.09 7.28
CA ILE A 59 -14.06 -1.11 7.69
C ILE A 59 -14.31 -1.09 9.19
N SER A 60 -13.27 -0.85 10.00
CA SER A 60 -13.37 -0.75 11.46
C SER A 60 -14.38 0.31 11.89
N LYS A 61 -14.41 1.48 11.24
CA LYS A 61 -15.41 2.53 11.50
C LYS A 61 -16.83 2.11 11.13
N LEU A 62 -17.02 1.31 10.07
CA LEU A 62 -18.34 0.81 9.68
C LEU A 62 -18.85 -0.24 10.67
N ILE A 63 -17.99 -1.16 11.11
CA ILE A 63 -18.31 -2.17 12.12
C ILE A 63 -18.65 -1.50 13.46
N LYS A 64 -17.85 -0.51 13.91
CA LYS A 64 -18.14 0.29 15.11
C LYS A 64 -19.53 0.93 15.09
N LYS A 65 -20.00 1.41 13.93
CA LYS A 65 -21.32 2.02 13.76
C LYS A 65 -22.48 1.01 13.78
N SER A 66 -22.26 -0.22 13.35
CA SER A 66 -23.30 -1.25 13.26
C SER A 66 -23.47 -2.06 14.54
N ASP A 67 -22.42 -2.17 15.35
CA ASP A 67 -22.34 -3.04 16.52
C ASP A 67 -22.50 -2.28 17.85
N GLY A 68 -22.07 -1.02 17.93
CA GLY A 68 -22.06 -0.27 19.20
C GLY A 68 -20.92 -0.66 20.16
N SER A 69 -20.15 -1.72 19.87
CA SER A 69 -19.00 -2.13 20.66
C SER A 69 -17.88 -2.79 19.83
N ILE A 70 -16.79 -2.06 19.56
CA ILE A 70 -15.47 -2.37 20.13
C ILE A 70 -14.41 -1.37 19.68
N SER A 71 -13.55 -1.06 20.65
CA SER A 71 -12.41 -0.17 20.60
C SER A 71 -11.22 -0.81 19.88
N LEU A 72 -10.55 0.01 19.08
CA LEU A 72 -9.14 -0.15 18.72
C LEU A 72 -8.61 1.28 18.76
N GLU A 73 -8.23 1.68 19.97
CA GLU A 73 -7.27 2.75 20.24
C GLU A 73 -5.91 2.07 20.24
N GLU A 74 -5.17 2.16 19.15
CA GLU A 74 -3.71 2.20 19.20
C GLU A 74 -3.28 3.24 18.17
N SER A 75 -3.54 4.50 18.54
CA SER A 75 -2.73 5.62 18.08
C SER A 75 -1.51 5.70 18.99
N ASP A 76 -0.61 4.74 18.88
CA ASP A 76 0.76 4.94 19.37
C ASP A 76 1.51 5.67 18.26
N GLU A 77 1.43 6.99 18.33
CA GLU A 77 2.51 7.87 17.91
C GLU A 77 3.82 7.30 18.48
N ASN A 78 4.67 6.76 17.61
CA ASN A 78 6.10 6.75 17.88
C ASN A 78 6.74 7.85 17.02
N THR A 79 6.56 9.11 17.44
CA THR A 79 7.60 10.15 17.60
C THR A 79 6.99 11.38 18.26
#